data_AF-A0AA96PMS1-F1
#
_entry.id   AF-A0AA96PMS1-F1
#
_cell.length_a   1.000
_cell.length_b   1.000
_cell.length_c   1.000
_cell.angle_alpha   90.00
_cell.angle_beta   90.00
_cell.angle_gamma   90.00
#
_symmetry.space_group_name_H-M   'P 1'
#
loop_
_entity.id
_entity.type
_entity.pdbx_description
1 polymer ?
#
loop_
_entity_poly.entity_id
_entity_poly.type
_entity_poly.pdbx_seq_one_letter_code
_entity_poly.pdbx_strand_id
1 'polypeptide(L)'
;MTNTLNTKLSIEEIKEYMSDARELSASVTGYFAREVLPELRGGIAKIGQDKNLTIHGKAEKREQYKKQQEVAVMKQLSQIETTYDNFLADARASAEAILLSDKGIEKPSDSEQRLFDMQAEKLKTAILFAPTVQAKIKALESFSQLASEGEHFAKQVHADFMQMSADAIGSAKDSVERTAVTQALGRINTKLEAQSTTPMQKKASELLASVKQMQNTQIVNTAILGNALMEISKDTLRYANNLDGYFTEKAEQVAEYDRAVKFGQLIK
;
A
#
# COMPACT_ATOMS: atom_id res chain seq x y z
N MET A 1 -11.02 -11.01 14.74
CA MET A 1 -11.78 -11.52 13.59
C MET A 1 -10.79 -11.64 12.44
N THR A 2 -10.67 -12.80 11.80
CA THR A 2 -9.83 -12.95 10.60
C THR A 2 -10.54 -12.24 9.45
N ASN A 3 -10.15 -11.00 9.15
CA ASN A 3 -10.58 -10.31 7.94
C ASN A 3 -10.00 -11.08 6.75
N THR A 4 -10.85 -11.80 6.03
CA THR A 4 -10.47 -12.46 4.79
C THR A 4 -10.27 -11.37 3.76
N LEU A 5 -9.01 -11.07 3.42
CA LEU A 5 -8.67 -10.05 2.43
C LEU A 5 -9.30 -10.39 1.07
N ASN A 6 -9.84 -9.38 0.40
CA ASN A 6 -10.34 -9.53 -0.95
C ASN A 6 -9.17 -9.50 -1.94
N THR A 7 -9.00 -10.59 -2.69
CA THR A 7 -7.93 -10.77 -3.69
C THR A 7 -8.43 -10.74 -5.12
N LYS A 8 -9.70 -10.37 -5.33
CA LYS A 8 -10.41 -10.51 -6.61
C LYS A 8 -10.85 -9.19 -7.23
N LEU A 9 -10.44 -8.05 -6.68
CA LEU A 9 -10.78 -6.75 -7.25
C LEU A 9 -10.14 -6.58 -8.63
N SER A 10 -10.90 -6.03 -9.56
CA SER A 10 -10.42 -5.51 -10.84
C SER A 10 -9.58 -4.25 -10.67
N ILE A 11 -8.92 -3.81 -11.74
CA ILE A 11 -8.12 -2.57 -11.73
C ILE A 11 -8.99 -1.35 -11.38
N GLU A 12 -10.22 -1.31 -11.86
CA GLU A 12 -11.19 -0.26 -11.61
C GLU A 12 -11.64 -0.26 -10.14
N GLU A 13 -11.95 -1.42 -9.57
CA GLU A 13 -12.33 -1.56 -8.16
C GLU A 13 -11.16 -1.23 -7.22
N ILE A 14 -9.91 -1.59 -7.58
CA ILE A 14 -8.72 -1.18 -6.82
C ILE A 14 -8.62 0.36 -6.77
N LYS A 15 -8.89 1.04 -7.89
CA LYS A 15 -8.89 2.52 -7.92
C LYS A 15 -10.01 3.12 -7.08
N GLU A 16 -11.18 2.51 -7.08
CA GLU A 16 -12.31 2.91 -6.24
C GLU A 16 -11.96 2.81 -4.76
N TYR A 17 -11.42 1.66 -4.32
CA TYR A 17 -10.99 1.47 -2.93
C TYR A 17 -9.91 2.48 -2.51
N MET A 18 -8.98 2.80 -3.41
CA MET A 18 -8.01 3.87 -3.16
C MET A 18 -8.64 5.26 -3.11
N SER A 19 -9.71 5.51 -3.89
CA SER A 19 -10.46 6.77 -3.82
C SER A 19 -11.19 6.88 -2.48
N ASP A 20 -11.89 5.83 -2.08
CA ASP A 20 -12.61 5.75 -0.80
C ASP A 20 -11.67 5.95 0.39
N ALA A 21 -10.48 5.35 0.35
CA ALA A 21 -9.45 5.57 1.36
C ALA A 21 -9.00 7.05 1.42
N ARG A 22 -8.83 7.72 0.27
CA ARG A 22 -8.49 9.16 0.24
C ARG A 22 -9.62 10.03 0.76
N GLU A 23 -10.86 9.74 0.35
CA GLU A 23 -12.03 10.46 0.83
C GLU A 23 -12.18 10.32 2.33
N LEU A 24 -11.97 9.12 2.86
CA LEU A 24 -12.00 8.85 4.28
C LEU A 24 -10.93 9.65 5.04
N SER A 25 -9.68 9.68 4.55
CA SER A 25 -8.63 10.51 5.17
C SER A 25 -8.96 12.01 5.09
N ALA A 26 -9.47 12.49 3.95
CA ALA A 26 -9.91 13.88 3.81
C ALA A 26 -11.09 14.24 4.73
N SER A 27 -11.98 13.27 5.01
CA SER A 27 -13.16 13.47 5.84
C SER A 27 -12.82 13.84 7.29
N VAL A 28 -11.65 13.39 7.79
CA VAL A 28 -11.20 13.64 9.17
C VAL A 28 -11.18 15.14 9.49
N THR A 29 -10.66 15.96 8.58
CA THR A 29 -10.61 17.42 8.81
C THR A 29 -12.02 18.00 8.92
N GLY A 30 -12.93 17.53 8.06
CA GLY A 30 -14.34 17.93 8.08
C GLY A 30 -15.08 17.48 9.34
N TYR A 31 -14.79 16.28 9.83
CA TYR A 31 -15.32 15.72 11.08
C TYR A 31 -14.94 16.59 12.28
N PHE A 32 -13.66 16.98 12.39
CA PHE A 32 -13.22 17.87 13.47
C PHE A 32 -13.91 19.24 13.44
N ALA A 33 -14.00 19.84 12.24
CA ALA A 33 -14.55 21.17 12.08
C ALA A 33 -16.07 21.22 12.33
N ARG A 34 -16.81 20.19 11.92
CA ARG A 34 -18.29 20.19 11.91
C ARG A 34 -18.91 19.53 13.13
N GLU A 35 -18.21 18.57 13.75
CA GLU A 35 -18.77 17.76 14.82
C GLU A 35 -17.99 17.95 16.12
N VAL A 36 -16.70 17.61 16.13
CA VAL A 36 -15.90 17.55 17.36
C VAL A 36 -15.76 18.91 18.05
N LEU A 37 -15.29 19.93 17.32
CA LEU A 37 -15.04 21.24 17.93
C LEU A 37 -16.32 21.97 18.37
N PRO A 38 -17.40 22.00 17.56
CA PRO A 38 -18.67 22.57 18.01
C PRO A 38 -19.22 21.88 19.25
N GLU A 39 -19.18 20.55 19.30
CA GLU A 39 -19.64 19.78 20.46
C GLU A 39 -18.82 20.11 21.70
N LEU A 40 -17.48 20.02 21.62
CA LEU A 40 -16.56 20.31 22.71
C LEU A 40 -16.79 21.72 23.29
N ARG A 41 -16.79 22.73 22.42
CA ARG A 41 -16.94 24.14 22.83
C ARG A 41 -18.32 24.39 23.43
N GLY A 42 -19.36 23.80 22.84
CA GLY A 42 -20.73 23.87 23.34
C GLY A 42 -20.87 23.27 24.74
N GLY A 43 -20.32 22.08 24.97
CA GLY A 43 -20.31 21.43 26.28
C GLY A 43 -19.54 22.23 27.34
N ILE A 44 -18.35 22.73 27.00
CA ILE A 44 -17.56 23.59 27.90
C ILE A 44 -18.31 24.86 28.28
N ALA A 45 -19.00 25.49 27.32
CA ALA A 45 -19.80 26.68 27.54
C ALA A 45 -20.98 26.40 28.49
N LYS A 46 -21.73 25.30 28.26
CA LYS A 46 -22.83 24.87 29.15
C LYS A 46 -22.34 24.64 30.58
N ILE A 47 -21.23 23.92 30.77
CA ILE A 47 -20.63 23.70 32.10
C ILE A 47 -20.24 25.04 32.74
N GLY A 48 -19.75 26.00 31.95
CA GLY A 48 -19.43 27.35 32.42
C GLY A 48 -20.62 28.14 32.92
N GLN A 49 -21.77 27.98 32.26
CA GLN A 49 -23.01 28.69 32.58
C GLN A 49 -23.83 28.02 33.68
N ASP A 50 -23.49 26.78 34.06
CA ASP A 50 -24.17 26.04 35.12
C ASP A 50 -24.09 26.80 36.46
N LYS A 51 -25.24 27.27 36.97
CA LYS A 51 -25.32 28.04 38.22
C LYS A 51 -25.21 27.15 39.45
N ASN A 52 -25.35 25.83 39.30
CA ASN A 52 -25.34 24.87 40.41
C ASN A 52 -23.91 24.40 40.75
N LEU A 53 -22.91 24.79 39.95
CA LEU A 53 -21.51 24.42 40.17
C LEU A 53 -20.71 25.59 40.72
N THR A 54 -19.85 25.28 41.70
CA THR A 54 -18.80 26.20 42.16
C THR A 54 -17.74 26.39 41.07
N ILE A 55 -16.88 27.40 41.21
CA ILE A 55 -15.76 27.61 40.28
C ILE A 55 -14.89 26.35 40.16
N HIS A 56 -14.57 25.71 41.29
CA HIS A 56 -13.83 24.45 41.32
C HIS A 56 -14.59 23.32 40.64
N GLY A 57 -15.88 23.14 40.94
CA GLY A 57 -16.71 22.10 40.32
C GLY A 57 -16.85 22.28 38.80
N LYS A 58 -16.89 23.51 38.29
CA LYS A 58 -16.86 23.79 36.85
C LYS A 58 -15.53 23.39 36.21
N ALA A 59 -14.42 23.68 36.87
CA ALA A 59 -13.09 23.31 36.37
C ALA A 59 -12.95 21.78 36.28
N GLU A 60 -13.31 21.07 37.34
CA GLU A 60 -13.26 19.61 37.40
C GLU A 60 -14.18 18.96 36.35
N LYS A 61 -15.43 19.43 36.25
CA LYS A 61 -16.39 18.89 35.26
C LYS A 61 -15.96 19.16 33.82
N ARG A 62 -15.33 20.32 33.54
CA ARG A 62 -14.75 20.61 32.20
C ARG A 62 -13.61 19.65 31.87
N GLU A 63 -12.73 19.38 32.82
CA GLU A 63 -11.62 18.46 32.62
C GLU A 63 -12.12 17.03 32.38
N GLN A 64 -13.09 16.57 33.17
CA GLN A 64 -13.74 15.27 32.95
C GLN A 64 -14.42 15.21 31.57
N TYR A 65 -15.14 16.27 31.17
CA TYR A 65 -15.77 16.34 29.86
C TYR A 65 -14.74 16.27 28.72
N LYS A 66 -13.63 16.99 28.82
CA LYS A 66 -12.52 16.92 27.85
C LYS A 66 -11.94 15.52 27.73
N LYS A 67 -11.73 14.81 28.84
CA LYS A 67 -11.27 13.42 28.84
C LYS A 67 -12.27 12.45 28.18
N GLN A 68 -13.57 12.67 28.38
CA GLN A 68 -14.60 11.89 27.70
C GLN A 68 -14.59 12.14 26.18
N GLN A 69 -14.45 13.40 25.78
CA GLN A 69 -14.36 13.79 24.36
C GLN A 69 -13.07 13.28 23.70
N GLU A 70 -11.95 13.27 24.41
CA GLU A 70 -10.71 12.66 23.94
C GLU A 70 -10.89 11.18 23.59
N VAL A 71 -11.44 10.38 24.51
CA VAL A 71 -11.67 8.95 24.26
C VAL A 71 -12.65 8.76 23.11
N ALA A 72 -13.72 9.55 23.05
CA ALA A 72 -14.70 9.47 21.97
C ALA A 72 -14.06 9.71 20.60
N VAL A 73 -13.26 10.77 20.47
CA VAL A 73 -12.53 11.10 19.23
C VAL A 73 -11.52 10.01 18.87
N MET A 74 -10.77 9.49 19.84
CA MET A 74 -9.79 8.43 19.59
C MET A 74 -10.45 7.14 19.10
N LYS A 75 -11.62 6.79 19.64
CA LYS A 75 -12.42 5.65 19.14
C LYS A 75 -12.90 5.87 17.72
N GLN A 76 -13.38 7.07 17.40
CA GLN A 76 -13.83 7.38 16.04
C GLN A 76 -12.67 7.37 15.05
N LEU A 77 -11.53 7.96 15.41
CA LEU A 77 -10.31 7.90 14.60
C LEU A 77 -9.86 6.45 14.35
N SER A 78 -10.03 5.56 15.34
CA SER A 78 -9.63 4.15 15.21
C SER A 78 -10.51 3.38 14.25
N GLN A 79 -11.81 3.69 14.24
CA GLN A 79 -12.73 3.14 13.23
C GLN A 79 -12.39 3.64 11.82
N ILE A 80 -12.04 4.92 11.70
CA ILE A 80 -11.60 5.53 10.45
C ILE A 80 -10.30 4.87 9.96
N GLU A 81 -9.28 4.75 10.81
CA GLU A 81 -7.99 4.11 10.50
C GLU A 81 -8.19 2.65 10.09
N THR A 82 -8.98 1.89 10.85
CA THR A 82 -9.29 0.49 10.51
C THR A 82 -9.97 0.36 9.15
N THR A 83 -10.91 1.25 8.83
CA THR A 83 -11.63 1.21 7.54
C THR A 83 -10.70 1.59 6.39
N TYR A 84 -9.88 2.62 6.59
CA TYR A 84 -8.84 3.04 5.65
C TYR A 84 -7.86 1.89 5.35
N ASP A 85 -7.34 1.24 6.39
CA ASP A 85 -6.39 0.15 6.26
C ASP A 85 -7.00 -1.07 5.57
N ASN A 86 -8.28 -1.38 5.84
CA ASN A 86 -8.98 -2.46 5.16
C ASN A 86 -9.09 -2.19 3.65
N PHE A 87 -9.48 -0.98 3.23
CA PHE A 87 -9.53 -0.63 1.80
C PHE A 87 -8.16 -0.80 1.14
N LEU A 88 -7.10 -0.31 1.79
CA LEU A 88 -5.75 -0.42 1.23
C LEU A 88 -5.20 -1.85 1.27
N ALA A 89 -5.54 -2.66 2.27
CA ALA A 89 -5.13 -4.04 2.36
C ALA A 89 -5.77 -4.89 1.26
N ASP A 90 -7.07 -4.70 0.99
CA ASP A 90 -7.78 -5.37 -0.10
C ASP A 90 -7.28 -4.92 -1.49
N ALA A 91 -7.06 -3.61 -1.67
CA ALA A 91 -6.48 -3.05 -2.88
C ALA A 91 -5.07 -3.64 -3.14
N ARG A 92 -4.25 -3.73 -2.10
CA ARG A 92 -2.91 -4.33 -2.17
C ARG A 92 -2.97 -5.81 -2.53
N ALA A 93 -3.76 -6.59 -1.80
CA ALA A 93 -3.84 -8.03 -1.99
C ALA A 93 -4.36 -8.38 -3.39
N SER A 94 -5.32 -7.61 -3.92
CA SER A 94 -5.81 -7.76 -5.29
C SER A 94 -4.78 -7.35 -6.34
N ALA A 95 -4.05 -6.25 -6.15
CA ALA A 95 -2.98 -5.84 -7.06
C ALA A 95 -1.85 -6.89 -7.11
N GLU A 96 -1.44 -7.43 -5.95
CA GLU A 96 -0.48 -8.53 -5.86
C GLU A 96 -1.00 -9.80 -6.57
N ALA A 97 -2.28 -10.14 -6.41
CA ALA A 97 -2.90 -11.27 -7.11
C ALA A 97 -2.92 -11.09 -8.63
N ILE A 98 -3.17 -9.88 -9.14
CA ILE A 98 -3.10 -9.57 -10.58
C ILE A 98 -1.67 -9.72 -11.11
N LEU A 99 -0.67 -9.24 -10.36
CA LEU A 99 0.75 -9.37 -10.75
C LEU A 99 1.18 -10.83 -10.85
N LEU A 100 0.73 -11.67 -9.91
CA LEU A 100 1.04 -13.10 -9.86
C LEU A 100 0.17 -13.96 -10.79
N SER A 101 -0.85 -13.37 -11.42
CA SER A 101 -1.79 -14.09 -12.26
C SER A 101 -1.28 -14.23 -13.70
N ASP A 102 -1.43 -15.43 -14.25
CA ASP A 102 -1.28 -15.69 -15.69
C ASP A 102 -2.59 -15.52 -16.47
N LYS A 103 -3.69 -15.11 -15.80
CA LYS A 103 -4.96 -14.82 -16.47
C LYS A 103 -4.79 -13.65 -17.44
N GLY A 104 -5.14 -13.88 -18.70
CA GLY A 104 -5.00 -12.91 -19.79
C GLY A 104 -3.85 -13.23 -20.74
N ILE A 105 -2.95 -14.14 -20.36
CA ILE A 105 -1.92 -14.65 -21.26
C ILE A 105 -2.52 -15.81 -22.07
N GLU A 106 -2.67 -15.60 -23.36
CA GLU A 106 -3.13 -16.64 -24.27
C GLU A 106 -2.10 -17.78 -24.28
N LYS A 107 -2.58 -19.00 -24.00
CA LYS A 107 -1.74 -20.18 -24.08
C LYS A 107 -1.57 -20.54 -25.55
N PRO A 108 -0.34 -20.75 -26.03
CA PRO A 108 -0.12 -21.22 -27.38
C PRO A 108 -0.71 -22.62 -27.56
N SER A 109 -1.07 -22.97 -28.79
CA SER A 109 -1.38 -24.33 -29.17
C SER A 109 -0.15 -25.25 -29.01
N ASP A 110 -0.37 -26.56 -28.89
CA ASP A 110 0.72 -27.54 -28.81
C ASP A 110 1.70 -27.43 -29.99
N SER A 111 1.20 -27.09 -31.18
CA SER A 111 2.04 -26.86 -32.37
C SER A 111 2.89 -25.60 -32.27
N GLU A 112 2.33 -24.50 -31.79
CA GLU A 112 3.06 -23.25 -31.60
C GLU A 112 4.12 -23.40 -30.52
N GLN A 113 3.80 -24.05 -29.40
CA GLN A 113 4.77 -24.33 -28.35
C GLN A 113 5.92 -25.19 -28.88
N ARG A 114 5.64 -26.25 -29.65
CA ARG A 114 6.72 -27.08 -30.23
C ARG A 114 7.61 -26.31 -31.21
N LEU A 115 7.03 -25.45 -32.04
CA LEU A 115 7.80 -24.62 -32.97
C LEU A 115 8.68 -23.63 -32.21
N PHE A 116 8.13 -23.00 -31.17
CA PHE A 116 8.88 -22.14 -30.27
C PHE A 116 10.03 -22.90 -29.59
N ASP A 117 9.76 -24.06 -28.98
CA ASP A 117 10.77 -24.87 -28.29
C ASP A 117 11.92 -25.26 -29.21
N MET A 118 11.61 -25.65 -30.46
CA MET A 118 12.64 -25.96 -31.47
C MET A 118 13.53 -24.74 -31.79
N GLN A 119 12.93 -23.55 -31.93
CA GLN A 119 13.68 -22.32 -32.19
C GLN A 119 14.50 -21.90 -30.96
N ALA A 120 13.90 -21.98 -29.77
CA ALA A 120 14.52 -21.68 -28.50
C ALA A 120 15.75 -22.58 -28.27
N GLU A 121 15.64 -23.90 -28.47
CA GLU A 121 16.76 -24.83 -28.31
C GLU A 121 17.90 -24.57 -29.30
N LYS A 122 17.57 -24.22 -30.55
CA LYS A 122 18.59 -23.82 -31.54
C LYS A 122 19.36 -22.58 -31.08
N LEU A 123 18.65 -21.57 -30.55
CA LEU A 123 19.27 -20.34 -30.07
C LEU A 123 20.03 -20.54 -28.76
N LYS A 124 19.52 -21.34 -27.82
CA LYS A 124 20.22 -21.75 -26.60
C LYS A 124 21.55 -22.46 -26.93
N THR A 125 21.52 -23.37 -27.89
CA THR A 125 22.72 -24.04 -28.41
C THR A 125 23.71 -23.02 -28.99
N ALA A 126 23.24 -22.05 -29.77
CA ALA A 126 24.10 -20.99 -30.32
C ALA A 126 24.74 -20.11 -29.23
N ILE A 127 24.02 -19.84 -28.12
CA ILE A 127 24.55 -19.11 -26.96
C ILE A 127 25.63 -19.94 -26.25
N LEU A 128 25.36 -21.23 -26.01
CA LEU A 128 26.27 -22.14 -25.31
C LEU A 128 27.62 -22.27 -26.03
N PHE A 129 27.59 -22.42 -27.36
CA PHE A 129 28.79 -22.64 -28.19
C PHE A 129 29.37 -21.35 -28.78
N ALA A 130 28.89 -20.17 -28.38
CA ALA A 130 29.43 -18.92 -28.88
C ALA A 130 30.90 -18.72 -28.42
N PRO A 131 31.84 -18.45 -29.35
CA PRO A 131 33.29 -18.50 -29.07
C PRO A 131 33.82 -17.25 -28.36
N THR A 132 33.03 -16.16 -28.33
CA THR A 132 33.40 -14.90 -27.69
C THR A 132 32.24 -14.34 -26.90
N VAL A 133 32.55 -13.50 -25.91
CA VAL A 133 31.56 -12.78 -25.11
C VAL A 133 30.64 -11.91 -25.99
N GLN A 134 31.20 -11.24 -27.00
CA GLN A 134 30.41 -10.45 -27.95
C GLN A 134 29.47 -11.33 -28.79
N ALA A 135 29.91 -12.54 -29.18
CA ALA A 135 29.05 -13.49 -29.87
C ALA A 135 27.94 -14.02 -28.95
N LYS A 136 28.23 -14.26 -27.67
CA LYS A 136 27.22 -14.61 -26.65
C LYS A 136 26.17 -13.52 -26.50
N ILE A 137 26.57 -12.25 -26.42
CA ILE A 137 25.63 -11.12 -26.33
C ILE A 137 24.71 -11.08 -27.57
N LYS A 138 25.27 -11.21 -28.78
CA LYS A 138 24.46 -11.23 -30.01
C LYS A 138 23.49 -12.41 -30.05
N ALA A 139 23.93 -13.59 -29.62
CA ALA A 139 23.07 -14.77 -29.56
C ALA A 139 21.96 -14.61 -28.50
N LEU A 140 22.27 -13.99 -27.36
CA LEU A 140 21.28 -13.61 -26.33
C LEU A 140 20.29 -12.57 -26.83
N GLU A 141 20.74 -11.60 -27.63
CA GLU A 141 19.86 -10.64 -28.27
C GLU A 141 18.91 -11.34 -29.25
N SER A 142 19.40 -12.26 -30.08
CA SER A 142 18.54 -13.10 -30.94
C SER A 142 17.57 -13.97 -30.15
N PHE A 143 18.00 -14.57 -29.05
CA PHE A 143 17.10 -15.33 -28.17
C PHE A 143 16.01 -14.44 -27.56
N SER A 144 16.36 -13.22 -27.13
CA SER A 144 15.39 -12.28 -26.59
C SER A 144 14.31 -11.86 -27.61
N GLN A 145 14.60 -11.93 -28.91
CA GLN A 145 13.62 -11.58 -29.95
C GLN A 145 12.43 -12.54 -29.99
N LEU A 146 12.61 -13.80 -29.56
CA LEU A 146 11.51 -14.78 -29.45
C LEU A 146 10.40 -14.33 -28.50
N ALA A 147 10.69 -13.41 -27.57
CA ALA A 147 9.68 -12.81 -26.69
C ALA A 147 8.64 -11.98 -27.45
N SER A 148 8.92 -11.59 -28.70
CA SER A 148 7.99 -10.84 -29.54
C SER A 148 6.84 -11.70 -30.08
N GLU A 149 6.92 -13.02 -29.95
CA GLU A 149 5.89 -13.97 -30.42
C GLU A 149 4.66 -14.01 -29.50
N GLY A 150 4.76 -13.49 -28.28
CA GLY A 150 3.63 -13.36 -27.36
C GLY A 150 4.05 -13.31 -25.90
N GLU A 151 3.15 -12.85 -25.03
CA GLU A 151 3.42 -12.69 -23.58
C GLU A 151 3.78 -14.03 -22.90
N HIS A 152 3.21 -15.14 -23.37
CA HIS A 152 3.53 -16.49 -22.86
C HIS A 152 5.00 -16.84 -23.12
N PHE A 153 5.43 -16.67 -24.36
CA PHE A 153 6.79 -16.91 -24.79
C PHE A 153 7.76 -15.91 -24.16
N ALA A 154 7.38 -14.64 -24.05
CA ALA A 154 8.18 -13.63 -23.37
C ALA A 154 8.51 -14.00 -21.92
N LYS A 155 7.58 -14.59 -21.16
CA LYS A 155 7.86 -15.12 -19.81
C LYS A 155 8.86 -16.27 -19.82
N GLN A 156 8.72 -17.22 -20.74
CA GLN A 156 9.66 -18.35 -20.88
C GLN A 156 11.07 -17.85 -21.24
N VAL A 157 11.15 -16.97 -22.26
CA VAL A 157 12.40 -16.34 -22.70
C VAL A 157 13.03 -15.53 -21.56
N HIS A 158 12.26 -14.79 -20.77
CA HIS A 158 12.77 -13.99 -19.66
C HIS A 158 13.44 -14.83 -18.57
N ALA A 159 12.80 -15.94 -18.18
CA ALA A 159 13.38 -16.87 -17.20
C ALA A 159 14.71 -17.46 -17.67
N ASP A 160 14.73 -17.97 -18.91
CA ASP A 160 15.91 -18.57 -19.53
C ASP A 160 17.02 -17.54 -19.79
N PHE A 161 16.66 -16.32 -20.18
CA PHE A 161 17.58 -15.22 -20.42
C PHE A 161 18.34 -14.83 -19.16
N MET A 162 17.69 -14.81 -18.00
CA MET A 162 18.34 -14.47 -16.72
C MET A 162 19.44 -15.46 -16.36
N GLN A 163 19.17 -16.75 -16.53
CA GLN A 163 20.16 -17.81 -16.27
C GLN A 163 21.35 -17.70 -17.23
N MET A 164 21.09 -17.57 -18.54
CA MET A 164 22.16 -17.48 -19.53
C MET A 164 22.96 -16.16 -19.45
N SER A 165 22.32 -15.08 -18.97
CA SER A 165 22.98 -13.80 -18.71
C SER A 165 24.01 -13.91 -17.59
N ALA A 166 23.69 -14.63 -16.52
CA ALA A 166 24.63 -14.89 -15.43
C ALA A 166 25.88 -15.64 -15.93
N ASP A 167 25.69 -16.65 -16.77
CA ASP A 167 26.80 -17.43 -17.37
C ASP A 167 27.66 -16.58 -18.30
N ALA A 168 27.04 -15.67 -19.07
CA ALA A 168 27.76 -14.74 -19.95
C ALA A 168 28.62 -13.74 -19.15
N ILE A 169 28.08 -13.19 -18.05
CA ILE A 169 28.82 -12.30 -17.13
C ILE A 169 29.98 -13.05 -16.46
N GLY A 170 29.75 -14.30 -16.05
CA GLY A 170 30.78 -15.16 -15.45
C GLY A 170 31.91 -15.55 -16.41
N SER A 171 31.64 -15.59 -17.72
CA SER A 171 32.62 -15.91 -18.77
C SER A 171 33.55 -14.74 -19.15
N ALA A 172 33.32 -13.54 -18.62
CA ALA A 172 34.12 -12.35 -18.94
C ALA A 172 35.53 -12.41 -18.32
N LYS A 173 36.55 -12.03 -19.09
CA LYS A 173 37.98 -12.19 -18.76
C LYS A 173 38.48 -11.16 -17.75
N ASP A 174 37.91 -9.97 -17.74
CA ASP A 174 38.31 -8.86 -16.87
C ASP A 174 37.12 -7.99 -16.43
N SER A 175 37.40 -7.01 -15.56
CA SER A 175 36.39 -6.12 -15.00
C SER A 175 35.77 -5.16 -16.03
N VAL A 176 36.50 -4.79 -17.07
CA VAL A 176 36.04 -3.88 -18.13
C VAL A 176 35.06 -4.60 -19.04
N GLU A 177 35.42 -5.81 -19.49
CA GLU A 177 34.55 -6.69 -20.28
C GLU A 177 33.29 -7.06 -19.48
N ARG A 178 33.44 -7.41 -18.19
CA ARG A 178 32.29 -7.71 -17.32
C ARG A 178 31.31 -6.53 -17.20
N THR A 179 31.83 -5.31 -17.08
CA THR A 179 31.01 -4.10 -17.01
C THR A 179 30.25 -3.87 -18.33
N ALA A 180 30.94 -3.99 -19.47
CA ALA A 180 30.32 -3.83 -20.78
C ALA A 180 29.23 -4.88 -21.05
N VAL A 181 29.48 -6.14 -20.67
CA VAL A 181 28.51 -7.24 -20.77
C VAL A 181 27.28 -6.96 -19.91
N THR A 182 27.49 -6.59 -18.65
CA THR A 182 26.40 -6.30 -17.71
C THR A 182 25.51 -5.17 -18.24
N GLN A 183 26.10 -4.10 -18.80
CA GLN A 183 25.33 -3.01 -19.40
C GLN A 183 24.55 -3.45 -20.64
N ALA A 184 25.15 -4.25 -21.52
CA ALA A 184 24.47 -4.77 -22.71
C ALA A 184 23.28 -5.66 -22.35
N LEU A 185 23.49 -6.60 -21.42
CA LEU A 185 22.45 -7.50 -20.92
C LEU A 185 21.35 -6.75 -20.16
N GLY A 186 21.71 -5.71 -19.39
CA GLY A 186 20.75 -4.83 -18.73
C GLY A 186 19.78 -4.19 -19.73
N ARG A 187 20.28 -3.70 -20.88
CA ARG A 187 19.42 -3.13 -21.94
C ARG A 187 18.48 -4.17 -22.56
N ILE A 188 18.95 -5.41 -22.76
CA ILE A 188 18.12 -6.49 -23.28
C ILE A 188 17.06 -6.89 -22.25
N ASN A 189 17.45 -7.03 -20.98
CA ASN A 189 16.53 -7.35 -19.88
C ASN A 189 15.40 -6.32 -19.78
N THR A 190 15.70 -5.01 -19.85
CA THR A 190 14.67 -3.96 -19.80
C THR A 190 13.65 -4.10 -20.93
N LYS A 191 14.08 -4.47 -22.14
CA LYS A 191 13.16 -4.71 -23.26
C LYS A 191 12.31 -5.96 -23.02
N LEU A 192 12.95 -7.03 -22.54
CA LEU A 192 12.32 -8.32 -22.31
C LEU A 192 11.28 -8.26 -21.19
N GLU A 193 11.59 -7.57 -20.09
CA GLU A 193 10.68 -7.30 -18.97
C GLU A 193 9.44 -6.51 -19.43
N ALA A 194 9.62 -5.55 -20.34
CA ALA A 194 8.51 -4.79 -20.91
C ALA A 194 7.59 -5.65 -21.80
N GLN A 195 8.09 -6.75 -22.36
CA GLN A 195 7.36 -7.70 -23.20
C GLN A 195 6.74 -8.86 -22.39
N SER A 196 7.38 -9.28 -21.30
CA SER A 196 6.89 -10.34 -20.42
C SER A 196 5.83 -9.88 -19.42
N THR A 197 5.65 -8.55 -19.29
CA THR A 197 4.66 -7.94 -18.39
C THR A 197 3.46 -7.43 -19.17
N THR A 198 2.27 -7.95 -18.83
CA THR A 198 1.04 -7.57 -19.52
C THR A 198 0.63 -6.12 -19.20
N PRO A 199 -0.17 -5.44 -20.05
CA PRO A 199 -0.69 -4.10 -19.73
C PRO A 199 -1.45 -4.05 -18.40
N MET A 200 -2.13 -5.14 -18.04
CA MET A 200 -2.84 -5.26 -16.77
C MET A 200 -1.87 -5.36 -15.59
N GLN A 201 -0.80 -6.16 -15.72
CA GLN A 201 0.24 -6.26 -14.70
C GLN A 201 1.00 -4.93 -14.51
N LYS A 202 1.25 -4.18 -15.59
CA LYS A 202 1.86 -2.84 -15.49
C LYS A 202 1.00 -1.90 -14.65
N LYS A 203 -0.30 -1.81 -14.96
CA LYS A 203 -1.26 -1.02 -14.16
C LYS A 203 -1.34 -1.48 -12.72
N ALA A 204 -1.36 -2.79 -12.46
CA ALA A 204 -1.36 -3.34 -11.11
C ALA A 204 -0.09 -2.98 -10.32
N SER A 205 1.08 -2.94 -10.98
CA SER A 205 2.34 -2.51 -10.37
C SER A 205 2.31 -1.04 -9.95
N GLU A 206 1.81 -0.16 -10.83
CA GLU A 206 1.64 1.28 -10.54
C GLU A 206 0.68 1.51 -9.38
N LEU A 207 -0.45 0.78 -9.36
CA LEU A 207 -1.42 0.85 -8.27
C LEU A 207 -0.83 0.30 -6.97
N LEU A 208 -0.11 -0.81 -6.99
CA LEU A 208 0.54 -1.38 -5.81
C LEU A 208 1.56 -0.40 -5.20
N ALA A 209 2.36 0.28 -6.02
CA ALA A 209 3.27 1.32 -5.55
C ALA A 209 2.51 2.48 -4.88
N SER A 210 1.41 2.91 -5.50
CA SER A 210 0.54 3.97 -4.96
C SER A 210 -0.12 3.56 -3.63
N VAL A 211 -0.63 2.33 -3.53
CA VAL A 211 -1.21 1.78 -2.29
C VAL A 211 -0.16 1.76 -1.18
N LYS A 212 1.05 1.29 -1.45
CA LYS A 212 2.14 1.30 -0.45
C LYS A 212 2.51 2.70 0.01
N GLN A 213 2.49 3.68 -0.88
CA GLN A 213 2.70 5.08 -0.50
C GLN A 213 1.57 5.59 0.43
N MET A 214 0.32 5.26 0.12
CA MET A 214 -0.82 5.62 0.95
C MET A 214 -0.79 4.96 2.33
N GLN A 215 -0.40 3.68 2.43
CA GLN A 215 -0.24 2.98 3.71
C GLN A 215 0.83 3.63 4.61
N ASN A 216 1.83 4.28 4.03
CA ASN A 216 2.87 4.98 4.79
C ASN A 216 2.51 6.44 5.12
N THR A 217 1.31 6.90 4.72
CA THR A 217 0.87 8.28 4.95
C THR A 217 0.01 8.35 6.21
N GLN A 218 0.29 9.36 7.05
CA GLN A 218 -0.52 9.63 8.23
C GLN A 218 -1.94 10.08 7.83
N ILE A 219 -2.95 9.44 8.41
CA ILE A 219 -4.36 9.71 8.12
C ILE A 219 -4.78 11.06 8.70
N VAL A 220 -4.35 11.37 9.92
CA VAL A 220 -4.67 12.63 10.59
C VAL A 220 -3.59 13.65 10.27
N ASN A 221 -3.97 14.71 9.54
CA ASN A 221 -3.08 15.81 9.24
C ASN A 221 -2.88 16.71 10.47
N THR A 222 -1.89 16.38 11.31
CA THR A 222 -1.57 17.11 12.54
C THR A 222 -1.04 18.52 12.29
N ALA A 223 -0.54 18.82 11.08
CA ALA A 223 -0.14 20.18 10.71
C ALA A 223 -1.37 21.11 10.56
N ILE A 224 -2.47 20.59 10.00
CA ILE A 224 -3.73 21.32 9.85
C ILE A 224 -4.54 21.29 11.15
N LEU A 225 -4.64 20.11 11.77
CA LEU A 225 -5.50 19.87 12.93
C LEU A 225 -4.82 20.10 14.27
N GLY A 226 -3.54 20.50 14.30
CA GLY A 226 -2.75 20.61 15.53
C GLY A 226 -3.45 21.40 16.65
N ASN A 227 -3.98 22.59 16.32
CA ASN A 227 -4.71 23.41 17.28
C ASN A 227 -6.05 22.78 17.70
N ALA A 228 -6.76 22.15 16.77
CA ALA A 228 -8.03 21.49 17.04
C ALA A 228 -7.87 20.29 17.98
N LEU A 229 -6.83 19.49 17.75
CA LEU A 229 -6.46 18.35 18.59
C LEU A 229 -6.06 18.82 19.98
N MET A 230 -5.21 19.85 20.07
CA MET A 230 -4.77 20.44 21.35
C MET A 230 -5.90 21.06 22.17
N GLU A 231 -6.97 21.53 21.53
CA GLU A 231 -8.13 22.09 22.23
C GLU A 231 -8.86 21.02 23.06
N ILE A 232 -8.89 19.78 22.56
CA ILE A 232 -9.39 18.61 23.29
C ILE A 232 -8.39 18.26 24.39
N SER A 233 -7.19 17.82 24.02
CA SER A 233 -6.10 17.55 24.95
C SER A 233 -4.74 17.44 24.24
N LYS A 234 -3.66 17.49 25.03
CA LYS A 234 -2.30 17.18 24.54
C LYS A 234 -2.16 15.74 24.07
N ASP A 235 -2.87 14.82 24.72
CA ASP A 235 -2.87 13.42 24.35
C ASP A 235 -3.60 13.21 23.03
N THR A 236 -4.64 13.99 22.73
CA THR A 236 -5.32 13.93 21.44
C THR A 236 -4.37 14.21 20.28
N LEU A 237 -3.51 15.23 20.41
CA LEU A 237 -2.49 15.52 19.41
C LEU A 237 -1.40 14.44 19.37
N ARG A 238 -0.92 14.00 20.55
CA ARG A 238 0.18 13.04 20.67
C ARG A 238 -0.10 11.71 19.99
N TYR A 239 -1.33 11.20 20.11
CA TYR A 239 -1.69 9.88 19.59
C TYR A 239 -2.56 9.91 18.33
N ALA A 240 -2.80 11.07 17.72
CA ALA A 240 -3.68 11.20 16.55
C ALA A 240 -3.34 10.24 15.39
N ASN A 241 -2.07 9.84 15.24
CA ASN A 241 -1.59 8.84 14.27
C ASN A 241 -0.88 7.65 14.96
N ASN A 242 -1.22 7.37 16.22
CA ASN A 242 -0.72 6.23 16.99
C ASN A 242 -1.82 5.73 17.94
N LEU A 243 -2.92 5.26 17.36
CA LEU A 243 -4.13 4.91 18.10
C LEU A 243 -3.92 3.66 18.96
N ASP A 244 -3.18 2.66 18.46
CA ASP A 244 -2.79 1.49 19.26
C ASP A 244 -2.03 1.88 20.53
N GLY A 245 -1.10 2.83 20.41
CA GLY A 245 -0.40 3.41 21.55
C GLY A 245 -1.36 4.09 22.54
N TYR A 246 -2.36 4.83 22.05
CA TYR A 246 -3.39 5.43 22.90
C TYR A 246 -4.17 4.38 23.68
N PHE A 247 -4.75 3.39 22.99
CA PHE A 247 -5.59 2.37 23.64
C PHE A 247 -4.80 1.48 24.60
N THR A 248 -3.49 1.34 24.39
CA THR A 248 -2.59 0.64 25.31
C THR A 248 -2.26 1.50 26.53
N GLU A 249 -1.77 2.72 26.34
CA GLU A 249 -1.28 3.57 27.43
C GLU A 249 -2.41 4.24 28.24
N LYS A 250 -3.60 4.38 27.65
CA LYS A 250 -4.78 5.02 28.26
C LYS A 250 -5.93 4.05 28.52
N ALA A 251 -5.64 2.75 28.62
CA ALA A 251 -6.63 1.70 28.81
C ALA A 251 -7.59 1.96 29.98
N GLU A 252 -7.11 2.49 31.11
CA GLU A 252 -7.94 2.83 32.27
C GLU A 252 -8.98 3.92 31.96
N GLN A 253 -8.54 5.00 31.29
CA GLN A 253 -9.41 6.11 30.89
C GLN A 253 -10.45 5.65 29.85
N VAL A 254 -10.06 4.77 28.93
CA VAL A 254 -10.97 4.14 27.97
C VAL A 254 -12.03 3.30 28.69
N ALA A 255 -11.62 2.50 29.69
CA ALA A 255 -12.53 1.68 30.48
C ALA A 255 -13.48 2.52 31.36
N GLU A 256 -13.03 3.67 31.88
CA GLU A 256 -13.88 4.64 32.57
C GLU A 256 -14.93 5.24 31.65
N TYR A 257 -14.52 5.67 30.45
CA TYR A 257 -15.44 6.15 29.43
C TYR A 257 -16.49 5.09 29.07
N ASP A 258 -16.08 3.84 28.84
CA ASP A 258 -17.00 2.76 28.48
C ASP A 258 -18.02 2.43 29.57
N ARG A 259 -17.59 2.50 30.84
CA ARG A 259 -18.52 2.43 31.97
C ARG A 259 -19.50 3.60 31.96
N ALA A 260 -19.02 4.82 31.75
CA ALA A 260 -19.88 5.99 31.70
C ALA A 260 -20.89 5.94 30.54
N VAL A 261 -20.49 5.45 29.36
CA VAL A 261 -21.40 5.17 28.23
C VAL A 261 -22.46 4.16 28.65
N LYS A 262 -22.04 3.00 29.20
CA LYS A 262 -22.93 1.90 29.58
C LYS A 262 -24.00 2.31 30.60
N PHE A 263 -23.63 3.17 31.55
CA PHE A 263 -24.53 3.62 32.61
C PHE A 263 -25.19 4.98 32.35
N GLY A 264 -25.00 5.57 31.15
CA GLY A 264 -25.61 6.86 30.79
C GLY A 264 -25.06 8.06 31.60
N GLN A 265 -23.82 7.97 32.07
CA GLN A 265 -23.14 8.95 32.91
C GLN A 265 -22.23 9.92 32.11
N LEU A 266 -22.38 9.97 30.79
CA LEU A 266 -21.67 10.94 29.97
C LEU A 266 -22.13 12.37 30.29
N ILE A 267 -21.18 13.29 30.33
CA ILE A 267 -21.45 14.72 30.52
C ILE A 267 -21.95 15.29 29.17
N LYS A 268 -23.10 15.99 29.19
CA LYS A 268 -23.80 16.54 28.00
C LYS A 268 -23.83 18.08 27.97
#